data_AF-A0A8S3FFV7-F1
#
_entry.id   AF-A0A8S3FFV7-F1
#
_cell.length_a   1.000
_cell.length_b   1.000
_cell.length_c   1.000
_cell.angle_alpha   90.00
_cell.angle_beta   90.00
_cell.angle_gamma   90.00
#
_symmetry.space_group_name_H-M   'P 1'
#
loop_
_entity.id
_entity.type
_entity.pdbx_description
1 polymer ?
#
loop_
_entity_poly.entity_id
_entity_poly.type
_entity_poly.pdbx_seq_one_letter_code
_entity_poly.pdbx_strand_id
1 'polypeptide(L)'
;FIRIREHREGDREAIIAALLTRTFHDRVIVFAQTKKQCHRMHVMLGLLGLKIGELHGDLNQTQRLDTLRRFKNEEIDVLLATDLAARGLDIENVKTVINFVLPNTLKHYIHRVGRTARAGKTGRSISLVGENERHLLKDILKTCKVPAKMRIIPQEIVQIFRNKLEELEPDIEEILKMEYGDKMLQTCEAQIDKAEKRLKDSKTDASNPKREWFQNRNERIAEQDKLRLDPHSNKKKKVSKEEREQIQKMKSTPKT
;
A
#
# COMPACT_ATOMS: atom_id res chain seq x y z
N PHE A 1 12.72 -18.23 16.01
CA PHE A 1 11.38 -18.66 15.55
C PHE A 1 10.62 -19.26 16.72
N ILE A 2 9.29 -19.35 16.61
CA ILE A 2 8.38 -19.91 17.62
C ILE A 2 7.61 -21.03 16.94
N ARG A 3 7.65 -22.23 17.50
CA ARG A 3 6.91 -23.38 16.95
C ARG A 3 5.52 -23.42 17.54
N ILE A 4 4.54 -23.63 16.68
CA ILE A 4 3.13 -23.78 17.01
C ILE A 4 2.74 -25.20 16.67
N ARG A 5 2.12 -25.90 17.63
CA ARG A 5 1.62 -27.26 17.40
C ARG A 5 0.30 -27.17 16.63
N GLU A 6 -0.02 -28.20 15.87
CA GLU A 6 -1.23 -28.25 15.01
C GLU A 6 -2.54 -27.93 15.75
N HIS A 7 -2.75 -28.50 16.94
CA HIS A 7 -3.93 -28.22 17.79
C HIS A 7 -3.94 -26.81 18.41
N ARG A 8 -2.90 -26.01 18.20
CA ARG A 8 -2.71 -24.65 18.74
C ARG A 8 -2.52 -23.60 17.65
N GLU A 9 -2.90 -23.90 16.41
CA GLU A 9 -2.87 -22.92 15.33
C GLU A 9 -3.75 -21.69 15.63
N GLY A 10 -4.83 -21.87 16.39
CA GLY A 10 -5.66 -20.76 16.88
C GLY A 10 -4.95 -19.79 17.83
N ASP A 11 -3.85 -20.20 18.47
CA ASP A 11 -3.12 -19.36 19.42
C ASP A 11 -2.22 -18.31 18.73
N ARG A 12 -2.14 -18.30 17.39
CA ARG A 12 -1.30 -17.34 16.65
C ARG A 12 -1.61 -15.88 17.00
N GLU A 13 -2.89 -15.53 17.10
CA GLU A 13 -3.33 -14.17 17.45
C GLU A 13 -2.91 -13.81 18.88
N ALA A 14 -3.12 -14.70 19.84
CA ALA A 14 -2.69 -14.52 21.24
C ALA A 14 -1.16 -14.41 21.36
N ILE A 15 -0.41 -15.23 20.61
CA ILE A 15 1.05 -15.18 20.56
C ILE A 15 1.52 -13.82 20.04
N ILE A 16 0.93 -13.31 18.97
CA ILE A 16 1.38 -12.03 18.41
C ILE A 16 1.02 -10.85 19.32
N ALA A 17 -0.17 -10.88 19.92
CA ALA A 17 -0.57 -9.91 20.93
C ALA A 17 0.41 -9.91 22.11
N ALA A 18 0.81 -11.09 22.60
CA ALA A 18 1.80 -11.22 23.66
C ALA A 18 3.18 -10.66 23.28
N LEU A 19 3.65 -10.93 22.05
CA LEU A 19 4.94 -10.46 21.56
C LEU A 19 4.98 -8.93 21.45
N LEU A 20 3.94 -8.34 20.86
CA LEU A 20 3.85 -6.90 20.61
C LEU A 20 3.62 -6.11 21.90
N THR A 21 2.73 -6.59 22.77
CA THR A 21 2.41 -5.90 24.03
C THR A 21 3.56 -5.95 25.04
N ARG A 22 4.36 -7.03 25.04
CA ARG A 22 5.38 -7.25 26.09
C ARG A 22 6.82 -7.00 25.64
N THR A 23 7.15 -7.24 24.38
CA THR A 23 8.56 -7.37 23.95
C THR A 23 8.94 -6.45 22.78
N PHE A 24 8.06 -6.25 21.81
CA PHE A 24 8.38 -5.50 20.58
C PHE A 24 7.35 -4.39 20.37
N HIS A 25 7.69 -3.19 20.84
CA HIS A 25 6.80 -2.03 20.87
C HIS A 25 7.32 -0.86 20.01
N ASP A 26 8.35 -1.06 19.21
CA ASP A 26 9.00 0.01 18.45
C ASP A 26 9.46 -0.45 17.06
N ARG A 27 8.95 0.21 16.01
CA ARG A 27 9.28 -0.06 14.60
C ARG A 27 9.25 -1.55 14.27
N VAL A 28 8.08 -2.14 14.43
CA VAL A 28 7.81 -3.54 14.12
C VAL A 28 7.04 -3.63 12.81
N ILE A 29 7.42 -4.56 11.93
CA ILE A 29 6.58 -4.96 10.80
C ILE A 29 6.10 -6.38 11.00
N VAL A 30 4.81 -6.62 10.84
CA VAL A 30 4.21 -7.95 10.90
C VAL A 30 3.67 -8.31 9.53
N PHE A 31 4.19 -9.40 8.96
CA PHE A 31 3.71 -9.92 7.69
C PHE A 31 2.62 -10.96 7.91
N ALA A 32 1.44 -10.69 7.34
CA ALA A 32 0.34 -11.63 7.23
C ALA A 32 0.12 -12.06 5.78
N GLN A 33 -0.59 -13.18 5.59
CA GLN A 33 -0.81 -13.75 4.26
C GLN A 33 -1.93 -13.02 3.50
N THR A 34 -3.00 -12.64 4.19
CA THR A 34 -4.20 -12.05 3.58
C THR A 34 -4.50 -10.66 4.11
N LYS A 35 -5.15 -9.83 3.28
CA LYS A 35 -5.63 -8.51 3.69
C LYS A 35 -6.64 -8.59 4.84
N LYS A 36 -7.50 -9.61 4.86
CA LYS A 36 -8.49 -9.84 5.92
C LYS A 36 -7.82 -10.10 7.27
N GLN A 37 -6.75 -10.89 7.28
CA GLN A 37 -5.95 -11.11 8.50
C GLN A 37 -5.25 -9.83 8.96
N CYS A 38 -4.63 -9.07 8.05
CA CYS A 38 -4.05 -7.77 8.41
C CYS A 38 -5.08 -6.86 9.09
N HIS A 39 -6.26 -6.74 8.50
CA HIS A 39 -7.29 -5.84 8.99
C HIS A 39 -7.92 -6.32 10.31
N ARG A 40 -8.22 -7.62 10.44
CA ARG A 40 -8.64 -8.19 11.73
C ARG A 40 -7.60 -7.94 12.83
N MET A 41 -6.33 -8.17 12.54
CA MET A 41 -5.25 -7.89 13.49
C MET A 41 -5.12 -6.39 13.79
N HIS A 42 -5.43 -5.50 12.85
CA HIS A 42 -5.40 -4.05 13.05
C HIS A 42 -6.43 -3.64 14.11
N VAL A 43 -7.68 -4.08 13.96
CA VAL A 43 -8.76 -3.85 14.93
C VAL A 43 -8.41 -4.47 16.28
N MET A 44 -8.08 -5.76 16.29
CA MET A 44 -7.78 -6.53 17.50
C MET A 44 -6.64 -5.92 18.32
N LEU A 45 -5.50 -5.61 17.68
CA LEU A 45 -4.35 -5.02 18.38
C LEU A 45 -4.59 -3.55 18.73
N GLY A 46 -5.41 -2.84 17.96
CA GLY A 46 -5.86 -1.48 18.28
C GLY A 46 -6.69 -1.42 19.56
N LEU A 47 -7.63 -2.36 19.75
CA LEU A 47 -8.40 -2.51 20.99
C LEU A 47 -7.51 -2.86 22.20
N LEU A 48 -6.37 -3.51 21.96
CA LEU A 48 -5.35 -3.74 22.99
C LEU A 48 -4.49 -2.50 23.29
N GLY A 49 -4.74 -1.37 22.64
CA GLY A 49 -4.09 -0.08 22.88
C GLY A 49 -2.77 0.11 22.12
N LEU A 50 -2.47 -0.74 21.15
CA LEU A 50 -1.25 -0.61 20.33
C LEU A 50 -1.45 0.42 19.21
N LYS A 51 -0.40 1.17 18.89
CA LYS A 51 -0.39 2.06 17.72
C LYS A 51 -0.09 1.25 16.46
N ILE A 52 -1.14 0.83 15.78
CA ILE A 52 -1.05 -0.05 14.60
C ILE A 52 -1.40 0.72 13.33
N GLY A 53 -0.70 0.41 12.24
CA GLY A 53 -1.09 0.77 10.88
C GLY A 53 -1.15 -0.47 10.01
N GLU A 54 -1.94 -0.43 8.94
CA GLU A 54 -2.04 -1.53 7.98
C GLU A 54 -1.58 -1.13 6.58
N LEU A 55 -1.07 -2.11 5.83
CA LEU A 55 -0.55 -1.94 4.48
C LEU A 55 -0.91 -3.16 3.64
N HIS A 56 -2.06 -3.08 2.95
CA HIS A 56 -2.57 -4.13 2.09
C HIS A 56 -3.22 -3.57 0.82
N GLY A 57 -3.64 -4.45 -0.09
CA GLY A 57 -4.12 -4.08 -1.42
C GLY A 57 -5.44 -3.28 -1.48
N ASP A 58 -6.22 -3.28 -0.40
CA ASP A 58 -7.48 -2.50 -0.36
C ASP A 58 -7.27 -1.02 -0.06
N LEU A 59 -6.05 -0.62 0.35
CA LEU A 59 -5.72 0.78 0.55
C LEU A 59 -5.32 1.43 -0.77
N ASN A 60 -5.82 2.64 -0.99
CA ASN A 60 -5.39 3.45 -2.12
C ASN A 60 -3.94 3.94 -1.93
N GLN A 61 -3.31 4.43 -3.00
CA GLN A 61 -1.89 4.81 -2.94
C GLN A 61 -1.61 5.93 -1.93
N THR A 62 -2.52 6.88 -1.78
CA THR A 62 -2.40 7.99 -0.82
C THR A 62 -2.42 7.48 0.62
N GLN A 63 -3.36 6.60 0.96
CA GLN A 63 -3.45 5.95 2.27
C GLN A 63 -2.20 5.12 2.56
N ARG A 64 -1.70 4.36 1.58
CA ARG A 64 -0.46 3.58 1.73
C ARG A 64 0.74 4.47 2.06
N LEU A 65 0.87 5.61 1.38
CA LEU A 65 1.95 6.57 1.63
C LEU A 65 1.81 7.26 2.99
N ASP A 66 0.59 7.60 3.40
CA ASP A 66 0.31 8.21 4.71
C ASP A 66 0.66 7.25 5.85
N THR A 67 0.16 6.01 5.82
CA THR A 67 0.50 5.00 6.83
C THR A 67 2.02 4.78 6.93
N LEU A 68 2.70 4.74 5.79
CA LEU A 68 4.17 4.62 5.78
C LEU A 68 4.88 5.84 6.35
N ARG A 69 4.37 7.05 6.08
CA ARG A 69 4.90 8.28 6.67
C ARG A 69 4.75 8.26 8.19
N ARG A 70 3.55 7.94 8.69
CA ARG A 70 3.25 7.82 10.11
C ARG A 70 4.14 6.77 10.80
N PHE A 71 4.37 5.64 10.14
CA PHE A 71 5.31 4.62 10.62
C PHE A 71 6.78 5.11 10.65
N LYS A 72 7.22 5.82 9.61
CA LYS A 72 8.58 6.41 9.55
C LYS A 72 8.79 7.49 10.62
N ASN A 73 7.73 8.23 10.95
CA ASN A 73 7.72 9.27 11.98
C ASN A 73 7.55 8.72 13.41
N GLU A 74 7.47 7.40 13.59
CA GLU A 74 7.24 6.75 14.89
C GLU A 74 5.89 7.16 15.54
N GLU A 75 4.92 7.62 14.74
CA GLU A 75 3.52 7.82 15.18
C GLU A 75 2.76 6.49 15.27
N ILE A 76 3.22 5.49 14.52
CA ILE A 76 2.73 4.12 14.52
C ILE A 76 3.91 3.21 14.85
N ASP A 77 3.73 2.35 15.84
CA ASP A 77 4.79 1.45 16.33
C ASP A 77 4.85 0.15 15.54
N VAL A 78 3.70 -0.33 15.06
CA VAL A 78 3.56 -1.62 14.37
C VAL A 78 2.86 -1.45 13.03
N LEU A 79 3.51 -1.94 11.97
CA LEU A 79 2.96 -1.98 10.63
C LEU A 79 2.55 -3.41 10.24
N LEU A 80 1.27 -3.64 10.02
CA LEU A 80 0.74 -4.91 9.51
C LEU A 80 0.74 -4.88 7.99
N ALA A 81 1.39 -5.83 7.31
CA ALA A 81 1.55 -5.79 5.87
C ALA A 81 1.36 -7.14 5.19
N THR A 82 0.87 -7.10 3.94
CA THR A 82 0.94 -8.25 3.02
C THR A 82 2.14 -8.12 2.08
N ASP A 83 2.67 -9.23 1.58
CA ASP A 83 3.82 -9.23 0.66
C ASP A 83 3.57 -8.39 -0.59
N LEU A 84 2.36 -8.44 -1.15
CA LEU A 84 2.02 -7.72 -2.36
C LEU A 84 2.05 -6.21 -2.12
N ALA A 85 1.50 -5.76 -1.00
CA ALA A 85 1.43 -4.35 -0.66
C ALA A 85 2.78 -3.79 -0.16
N ALA A 86 3.68 -4.62 0.35
CA ALA A 86 5.02 -4.18 0.75
C ALA A 86 6.03 -4.12 -0.42
N ARG A 87 5.71 -4.67 -1.61
CA ARG A 87 6.59 -4.59 -2.78
C ARG A 87 6.59 -3.18 -3.38
N GLY A 88 7.77 -2.74 -3.80
CA GLY A 88 7.97 -1.41 -4.39
C GLY A 88 7.89 -0.26 -3.38
N LEU A 89 7.65 -0.56 -2.10
CA LEU A 89 7.70 0.42 -1.02
C LEU A 89 9.00 0.26 -0.24
N ASP A 90 9.67 1.38 -0.05
CA ASP A 90 10.92 1.44 0.68
C ASP A 90 10.66 1.56 2.20
N ILE A 91 10.40 0.40 2.79
CA ILE A 91 10.22 0.22 4.24
C ILE A 91 11.57 -0.21 4.81
N GLU A 92 12.41 0.77 5.13
CA GLU A 92 13.73 0.57 5.74
C GLU A 92 13.71 0.88 7.24
N ASN A 93 14.80 0.53 7.93
CA ASN A 93 15.02 0.84 9.35
C ASN A 93 14.00 0.22 10.32
N VAL A 94 13.44 -0.94 9.99
CA VAL A 94 12.60 -1.71 10.92
C VAL A 94 13.47 -2.42 11.95
N LYS A 95 13.12 -2.35 13.25
CA LYS A 95 13.86 -3.04 14.32
C LYS A 95 13.51 -4.53 14.39
N THR A 96 12.22 -4.84 14.24
CA THR A 96 11.71 -6.21 14.36
C THR A 96 10.83 -6.57 13.17
N VAL A 97 11.13 -7.69 12.52
CA VAL A 97 10.26 -8.32 11.51
C VAL A 97 9.59 -9.54 12.12
N ILE A 98 8.26 -9.58 12.12
CA ILE A 98 7.48 -10.74 12.56
C ILE A 98 6.76 -11.35 11.37
N ASN A 99 6.93 -12.65 11.14
CA ASN A 99 6.12 -13.41 10.20
C ASN A 99 5.00 -14.09 11.00
N PHE A 100 3.77 -13.59 10.88
CA PHE A 100 2.59 -14.21 11.48
C PHE A 100 2.29 -15.57 10.84
N VAL A 101 2.49 -15.65 9.53
CA VAL A 101 2.51 -16.87 8.74
C VAL A 101 3.80 -16.86 7.92
N LEU A 102 4.48 -18.00 7.83
CA LEU A 102 5.66 -18.09 6.97
C LEU A 102 5.22 -17.89 5.50
N PRO A 103 6.03 -17.21 4.68
CA PRO A 103 5.71 -17.06 3.26
C PRO A 103 5.82 -18.42 2.55
N ASN A 104 5.24 -18.56 1.36
CA ASN A 104 5.28 -19.83 0.62
C ASN A 104 6.68 -20.20 0.08
N THR A 105 7.62 -19.25 0.02
CA THR A 105 8.94 -19.48 -0.56
C THR A 105 10.05 -18.83 0.26
N LEU A 106 11.24 -19.44 0.22
CA LEU A 106 12.44 -18.92 0.87
C LEU A 106 12.83 -17.52 0.36
N LYS A 107 12.64 -17.26 -0.94
CA LYS A 107 12.90 -15.94 -1.54
C LYS A 107 12.04 -14.84 -0.89
N HIS A 108 10.76 -15.11 -0.69
CA HIS A 108 9.88 -14.17 0.01
C HIS A 108 10.29 -13.98 1.46
N TYR A 109 10.70 -15.05 2.16
CA TYR A 109 11.23 -14.94 3.51
C TYR A 109 12.44 -13.99 3.57
N ILE A 110 13.41 -14.15 2.66
CA ILE A 110 14.59 -13.28 2.57
C ILE A 110 14.19 -11.82 2.34
N HIS A 111 13.23 -11.55 1.45
CA HIS A 111 12.74 -10.19 1.18
C HIS A 111 12.04 -9.54 2.39
N ARG A 112 11.35 -10.34 3.21
CA ARG A 112 10.70 -9.87 4.45
C ARG A 112 11.73 -9.54 5.52
N VAL A 113 12.65 -10.46 5.82
CA VAL A 113 13.69 -10.22 6.85
C VAL A 113 14.71 -9.17 6.41
N GLY A 114 14.89 -8.98 5.11
CA GLY A 114 15.70 -7.90 4.54
C GLY A 114 15.16 -6.49 4.78
N ARG A 115 14.04 -6.32 5.50
CA ARG A 115 13.52 -5.02 5.96
C ARG A 115 14.15 -4.54 7.27
N THR A 116 14.83 -5.43 7.98
CA THR A 116 15.60 -5.11 9.18
C THR A 116 17.11 -5.24 8.92
N ALA A 117 17.92 -4.84 9.90
CA ALA A 117 19.37 -4.97 9.90
C ALA A 117 20.08 -4.40 8.65
N ARG A 118 19.59 -3.28 8.10
CA ARG A 118 20.24 -2.54 7.01
C ARG A 118 21.24 -1.52 7.55
N ALA A 119 22.24 -1.18 6.73
CA ALA A 119 23.25 -0.14 7.01
C ALA A 119 23.98 -0.32 8.37
N GLY A 120 24.38 -1.56 8.70
CA GLY A 120 25.17 -1.86 9.90
C GLY A 120 24.39 -1.87 11.22
N LYS A 121 23.08 -1.61 11.20
CA LYS A 121 22.23 -1.69 12.41
C LYS A 121 21.89 -3.14 12.75
N THR A 122 21.70 -3.41 14.05
CA THR A 122 21.18 -4.69 14.50
C THR A 122 19.68 -4.78 14.24
N GLY A 123 19.22 -5.98 13.91
CA GLY A 123 17.82 -6.25 13.60
C GLY A 123 17.45 -7.65 14.02
N ARG A 124 16.16 -7.89 14.24
CA ARG A 124 15.66 -9.21 14.66
C ARG A 124 14.49 -9.65 13.78
N SER A 125 14.43 -10.94 13.50
CA SER A 125 13.29 -11.56 12.84
C SER A 125 12.72 -12.71 13.67
N ILE A 126 11.39 -12.77 13.73
CA ILE A 126 10.63 -13.78 14.45
C ILE A 126 9.63 -14.37 13.49
N SER A 127 9.65 -15.69 13.33
CA SER A 127 8.63 -16.39 12.56
C SER A 127 7.83 -17.28 13.48
N LEU A 128 6.52 -17.17 13.39
CA LEU A 128 5.60 -18.19 13.89
C LEU A 128 5.57 -19.32 12.85
N VAL A 129 5.79 -20.55 13.31
CA VAL A 129 5.94 -21.72 12.45
C VAL A 129 5.03 -22.82 12.95
N GLY A 130 3.97 -23.05 12.19
CA GLY A 130 3.08 -24.20 12.31
C GLY A 130 3.69 -25.47 11.73
N GLU A 131 2.96 -26.57 11.86
CA GLU A 131 3.49 -27.89 11.48
C GLU A 131 3.61 -28.06 9.96
N ASN A 132 2.72 -27.43 9.20
CA ASN A 132 2.73 -27.44 7.73
C ASN A 132 3.92 -26.66 7.15
N GLU A 133 4.50 -25.73 7.92
CA GLU A 133 5.57 -24.84 7.46
C GLU A 133 6.97 -25.36 7.84
N ARG A 134 7.06 -26.56 8.44
CA ARG A 134 8.33 -27.18 8.90
C ARG A 134 9.35 -27.36 7.78
N HIS A 135 8.92 -27.73 6.58
CA HIS A 135 9.82 -27.95 5.45
C HIS A 135 10.55 -26.65 5.10
N LEU A 136 9.80 -25.55 4.97
CA LEU A 136 10.37 -24.25 4.71
C LEU A 136 11.27 -23.77 5.87
N LEU A 137 10.88 -24.02 7.12
CA LEU A 137 11.75 -23.71 8.25
C LEU A 137 13.11 -24.41 8.12
N LYS A 138 13.15 -25.70 7.73
CA LYS A 138 14.42 -26.40 7.51
C LYS A 138 15.27 -25.72 6.43
N ASP A 139 14.66 -25.28 5.34
CA ASP A 139 15.37 -24.59 4.26
C ASP A 139 15.88 -23.21 4.68
N ILE A 140 15.10 -22.48 5.49
CA ILE A 140 15.52 -21.23 6.11
C ILE A 140 16.75 -21.48 7.01
N LEU A 141 16.68 -22.50 7.88
CA LEU A 141 17.77 -22.82 8.82
C LEU A 141 19.06 -23.22 8.10
N LYS A 142 18.97 -23.96 6.98
CA LYS A 142 20.13 -24.30 6.14
C LYS A 142 20.76 -23.07 5.48
N THR A 143 19.94 -22.09 5.13
CA THR A 143 20.38 -20.86 4.42
C THR A 143 20.94 -19.81 5.38
N CYS A 144 20.44 -19.79 6.62
CA CYS A 144 20.88 -18.84 7.64
C CYS A 144 22.31 -19.11 8.08
N LYS A 145 23.21 -18.13 7.87
CA LYS A 145 24.60 -18.17 8.36
C LYS A 145 24.69 -18.09 9.89
N VAL A 146 23.67 -17.50 10.53
CA VAL A 146 23.60 -17.34 11.99
C VAL A 146 22.60 -18.38 12.54
N PRO A 147 22.93 -19.09 13.63
CA PRO A 147 22.02 -20.07 14.21
C PRO A 147 20.73 -19.40 14.68
N ALA A 148 19.60 -19.77 14.09
CA ALA A 148 18.31 -19.26 14.50
C ALA A 148 17.89 -19.90 15.84
N LYS A 149 17.58 -19.06 16.82
CA LYS A 149 17.14 -19.53 18.15
C LYS A 149 15.65 -19.86 18.15
N MET A 150 15.30 -20.97 18.79
CA MET A 150 13.92 -21.28 19.14
C MET A 150 13.53 -20.49 20.40
N ARG A 151 12.44 -19.73 20.33
CA ARG A 151 11.87 -19.00 21.47
C ARG A 151 10.60 -19.73 21.91
N ILE A 152 10.50 -19.98 23.21
CA ILE A 152 9.31 -20.56 23.82
C ILE A 152 8.57 -19.42 24.52
N ILE A 153 7.26 -19.31 24.28
CA ILE A 153 6.37 -18.46 25.06
C ILE A 153 5.70 -19.34 26.12
N PRO A 154 5.76 -18.98 27.42
CA PRO A 154 5.07 -19.74 28.45
C PRO A 154 3.57 -19.82 28.15
N GLN A 155 2.98 -20.99 28.39
CA GLN A 155 1.58 -21.25 28.04
C GLN A 155 0.61 -20.37 28.84
N GLU A 156 0.94 -20.08 30.09
CA GLU A 156 0.19 -19.14 30.93
C GLU A 156 0.03 -17.77 30.24
N ILE A 157 1.10 -17.27 29.60
CA ILE A 157 1.05 -15.99 28.89
C ILE A 157 0.16 -16.10 27.65
N VAL A 158 0.26 -17.20 26.89
CA VAL A 158 -0.62 -17.43 25.73
C VAL A 158 -2.07 -17.47 26.18
N GLN A 159 -2.38 -18.15 27.28
CA GLN A 159 -3.74 -18.27 27.80
C GLN A 159 -4.30 -16.92 28.28
N ILE A 160 -3.49 -16.09 28.96
CA ILE A 160 -3.91 -14.74 29.37
C ILE A 160 -4.35 -13.92 28.16
N PHE A 161 -3.53 -13.89 27.10
CA PHE A 161 -3.88 -13.15 25.89
C PHE A 161 -5.05 -13.79 25.15
N ARG A 162 -5.16 -15.12 25.15
CA ARG A 162 -6.29 -15.83 24.56
C ARG A 162 -7.61 -15.44 25.22
N ASN A 163 -7.69 -15.50 26.54
CA ASN A 163 -8.89 -15.08 27.29
C ASN A 163 -9.22 -13.61 27.01
N LYS A 164 -8.21 -12.74 27.00
CA LYS A 164 -8.40 -11.32 26.67
C LYS A 164 -8.94 -11.10 25.25
N LEU A 165 -8.51 -11.92 24.29
CA LEU A 165 -9.03 -11.86 22.92
C LEU A 165 -10.45 -12.43 22.83
N GLU A 166 -10.75 -13.50 23.56
CA GLU A 166 -12.11 -14.06 23.66
C GLU A 166 -13.10 -13.04 24.27
N GLU A 167 -12.66 -12.25 25.25
CA GLU A 167 -13.45 -11.14 25.82
C GLU A 167 -13.70 -9.99 24.82
N LEU A 168 -12.72 -9.70 23.95
CA LEU A 168 -12.81 -8.63 22.94
C LEU A 168 -13.45 -9.07 21.61
N GLU A 169 -13.65 -10.37 21.39
CA GLU A 169 -14.22 -10.91 20.16
C GLU A 169 -15.57 -10.28 19.75
N PRO A 170 -16.56 -10.05 20.65
CA PRO A 170 -17.81 -9.38 20.25
C PRO A 170 -17.57 -7.98 19.69
N ASP A 171 -16.70 -7.18 20.33
CA ASP A 171 -16.37 -5.83 19.88
C ASP A 171 -15.64 -5.86 18.52
N ILE A 172 -14.70 -6.80 18.34
CA ILE A 172 -13.99 -6.99 17.07
C ILE A 172 -14.98 -7.34 15.96
N GLU A 173 -15.91 -8.27 16.21
CA GLU A 173 -16.93 -8.64 15.23
C GLU A 173 -17.86 -7.47 14.88
N GLU A 174 -18.27 -6.69 15.88
CA GLU A 174 -19.14 -5.53 15.68
C GLU A 174 -18.44 -4.47 14.82
N ILE A 175 -17.19 -4.12 15.14
CA ILE A 175 -16.40 -3.16 14.36
C ILE A 175 -16.26 -3.62 12.91
N LEU A 176 -15.87 -4.88 12.69
CA LEU A 176 -15.69 -5.40 11.34
C LEU A 176 -17.02 -5.43 10.54
N LYS A 177 -18.15 -5.68 11.21
CA LYS A 177 -19.48 -5.63 10.59
C LYS A 177 -19.88 -4.21 10.23
N MET A 178 -19.63 -3.25 11.12
CA MET A 178 -19.90 -1.82 10.88
C MET A 178 -19.06 -1.29 9.71
N GLU A 179 -17.75 -1.52 9.72
CA GLU A 179 -16.84 -1.07 8.64
C GLU A 179 -17.21 -1.69 7.28
N TYR A 180 -17.65 -2.96 7.27
CA TYR A 180 -18.15 -3.60 6.05
C TYR A 180 -19.44 -2.93 5.56
N GLY A 181 -20.37 -2.63 6.46
CA GLY A 181 -21.62 -1.92 6.16
C GLY A 181 -21.37 -0.54 5.57
N ASP A 182 -20.51 0.27 6.22
CA ASP A 182 -20.14 1.60 5.77
C ASP A 182 -19.52 1.57 4.37
N LYS A 183 -18.62 0.60 4.12
CA LYS A 183 -18.01 0.41 2.81
C LYS A 183 -19.05 0.07 1.73
N MET A 184 -20.05 -0.76 2.05
CA MET A 184 -21.12 -1.08 1.11
C MET A 184 -21.97 0.16 0.80
N LEU A 185 -22.37 0.92 1.82
CA LEU A 185 -23.12 2.17 1.65
C LEU A 185 -22.37 3.16 0.75
N GLN A 186 -21.08 3.40 1.02
CA GLN A 186 -20.25 4.27 0.18
C GLN A 186 -20.20 3.81 -1.28
N THR A 187 -20.14 2.50 -1.54
CA THR A 187 -20.14 1.99 -2.91
C THR A 187 -21.50 2.15 -3.60
N CYS A 188 -22.60 1.98 -2.86
CA CYS A 188 -23.95 2.21 -3.36
C CYS A 188 -24.17 3.69 -3.69
N GLU A 189 -23.81 4.60 -2.78
CA GLU A 189 -23.87 6.05 -2.99
C GLU A 189 -23.08 6.45 -4.23
N ALA A 190 -21.83 6.01 -4.35
CA ALA A 190 -21.00 6.31 -5.51
C ALA A 190 -21.56 5.75 -6.84
N GLN A 191 -22.36 4.68 -6.80
CA GLN A 191 -23.05 4.17 -7.98
C GLN A 191 -24.29 4.99 -8.33
N ILE A 192 -25.06 5.41 -7.32
CA ILE A 192 -26.21 6.30 -7.48
C ILE A 192 -25.75 7.63 -8.09
N ASP A 193 -24.71 8.26 -7.55
CA ASP A 193 -24.17 9.52 -8.07
C ASP A 193 -23.76 9.40 -9.55
N LYS A 194 -23.14 8.28 -9.93
CA LYS A 194 -22.77 8.01 -11.32
C LYS A 194 -24.00 7.82 -12.20
N ALA A 195 -25.03 7.13 -11.71
CA ALA A 195 -26.28 6.93 -12.44
C ALA A 195 -27.03 8.26 -12.63
N GLU A 196 -27.14 9.07 -11.59
CA GLU A 196 -27.73 10.41 -11.65
C GLU A 196 -27.00 11.32 -12.63
N LYS A 197 -25.66 11.31 -12.58
CA LYS A 197 -24.84 12.07 -13.52
C LYS A 197 -25.10 11.64 -14.97
N ARG A 198 -25.16 10.34 -15.25
CA ARG A 198 -25.48 9.81 -16.59
C ARG A 198 -26.88 10.20 -17.05
N LEU A 199 -27.88 10.23 -16.16
CA LEU A 199 -29.24 10.67 -16.48
C LEU A 199 -29.31 12.17 -16.80
N LYS A 200 -28.54 13.00 -16.08
CA LYS A 200 -28.39 14.43 -16.38
C LYS A 200 -27.68 14.65 -17.72
N ASP A 201 -26.55 13.97 -17.93
CA ASP A 201 -25.77 14.06 -19.16
C ASP A 201 -26.58 13.59 -20.39
N SER A 202 -27.41 12.54 -20.25
CA SER A 202 -28.30 12.06 -21.32
C SER A 202 -29.37 13.07 -21.74
N LYS A 203 -29.82 13.96 -20.83
CA LYS A 203 -30.77 15.03 -21.17
C LYS A 203 -30.08 16.18 -21.91
N THR A 204 -28.81 16.44 -21.64
CA THR A 204 -28.00 17.46 -22.32
C THR A 204 -27.39 16.96 -23.64
N ASP A 205 -27.09 15.66 -23.76
CA ASP A 205 -26.56 15.04 -24.97
C ASP A 205 -27.61 14.92 -26.09
N ALA A 206 -28.90 14.93 -25.76
CA ALA A 206 -29.97 15.03 -26.76
C ALA A 206 -29.95 16.35 -27.55
N SER A 207 -29.33 17.42 -27.01
CA SER A 207 -29.19 18.72 -27.68
C SER A 207 -27.79 19.01 -28.23
N ASN A 208 -26.79 18.16 -27.97
CA ASN A 208 -25.40 18.40 -28.37
C ASN A 208 -24.98 17.37 -29.45
N PRO A 209 -24.62 17.78 -30.67
CA PRO A 209 -24.27 16.84 -31.73
C PRO A 209 -23.09 15.97 -31.32
N LYS A 210 -23.19 14.65 -31.56
CA LYS A 210 -22.10 13.70 -31.31
C LYS A 210 -20.84 14.18 -32.02
N ARG A 211 -19.76 14.39 -31.27
CA ARG A 211 -18.43 14.61 -31.85
C ARG A 211 -18.04 13.38 -32.66
N GLU A 212 -17.98 13.54 -33.98
CA GLU A 212 -17.45 12.50 -34.84
C GLU A 212 -15.94 12.36 -34.63
N TRP A 213 -15.52 11.14 -34.31
CA TRP A 213 -14.13 10.78 -34.05
C TRP A 213 -13.21 11.03 -35.26
N PHE A 214 -13.80 11.09 -36.46
CA PHE A 214 -13.11 11.44 -37.70
C PHE A 214 -13.45 12.88 -38.09
N GLN A 215 -12.58 13.81 -37.70
CA GLN A 215 -12.54 15.14 -38.30
C GLN A 215 -11.37 15.21 -39.26
N ASN A 216 -11.63 15.59 -40.51
CA ASN A 216 -10.56 15.88 -41.45
C ASN A 216 -9.77 17.10 -40.99
N ARG A 217 -8.50 17.20 -41.40
CA ARG A 217 -7.56 18.26 -40.94
C ARG A 217 -8.16 19.67 -41.03
N ASN A 218 -8.96 19.94 -42.06
CA ASN A 218 -9.61 21.24 -42.27
C ASN A 218 -10.74 21.51 -41.26
N GLU A 219 -11.51 20.49 -40.88
CA GLU A 219 -12.61 20.61 -39.91
C GLU A 219 -12.07 20.89 -38.51
N ARG A 220 -10.96 20.23 -38.14
CA ARG A 220 -10.27 20.45 -36.87
C ARG A 220 -9.67 21.85 -36.75
N ILE A 221 -9.12 22.39 -37.84
CA ILE A 221 -8.60 23.76 -37.90
C ILE A 221 -9.75 24.77 -37.76
N ALA A 222 -10.88 24.54 -38.45
CA ALA A 222 -12.05 25.41 -38.39
C ALA A 222 -12.74 25.41 -37.00
N GLU A 223 -12.82 24.26 -36.32
CA GLU A 223 -13.34 24.18 -34.95
C GLU A 223 -12.39 24.86 -33.96
N GLN A 224 -11.08 24.70 -34.15
CA GLN A 224 -10.05 25.36 -33.34
C GLN A 224 -10.03 26.88 -33.52
N ASP A 225 -10.33 27.38 -34.72
CA ASP A 225 -10.52 28.83 -34.97
C ASP A 225 -11.84 29.35 -34.41
N LYS A 226 -12.92 28.56 -34.42
CA LYS A 226 -14.21 28.93 -33.77
C LYS A 226 -14.12 29.00 -32.24
N LEU A 227 -13.29 28.15 -31.63
CA LEU A 227 -13.11 28.09 -30.17
C LEU A 227 -12.09 29.13 -29.66
N ARG A 228 -11.45 29.91 -30.54
CA ARG A 228 -10.58 31.02 -30.13
C ARG A 228 -11.42 32.19 -29.63
N LEU A 229 -11.32 32.47 -28.33
CA LEU A 229 -12.01 33.58 -27.66
C LEU A 229 -11.41 34.97 -27.98
N ASP A 230 -10.25 35.04 -28.63
CA ASP A 230 -9.58 36.29 -28.99
C ASP A 230 -9.09 36.30 -30.45
N PRO A 231 -9.54 37.24 -31.31
CA PRO A 231 -9.08 37.34 -32.70
C PRO A 231 -7.65 37.88 -32.84
N HIS A 232 -7.00 38.30 -31.75
CA HIS A 232 -5.80 39.14 -31.78
C HIS A 232 -4.68 38.75 -30.81
N SER A 233 -4.48 37.45 -30.53
CA SER A 233 -3.23 37.02 -29.88
C SER A 233 -2.32 36.21 -30.83
N ASN A 234 -1.20 36.86 -31.18
CA ASN A 234 0.00 36.32 -31.82
C ASN A 234 -0.09 35.82 -33.28
N LYS A 235 -0.15 36.76 -34.23
CA LYS A 235 0.63 36.60 -35.47
C LYS A 235 2.12 36.78 -35.13
N LYS A 236 2.79 35.70 -34.71
CA LYS A 236 4.24 35.59 -34.96
C LYS A 236 4.40 35.58 -36.48
N LYS A 237 4.70 36.74 -37.09
CA LYS A 237 5.09 36.84 -38.50
C LYS A 237 6.22 35.83 -38.72
N LYS A 238 5.94 34.77 -39.48
CA LYS A 238 7.00 33.93 -40.05
C LYS A 238 7.73 34.82 -41.07
N VAL A 239 8.93 35.26 -40.70
CA VAL A 239 9.86 35.97 -41.58
C VAL A 239 10.01 35.16 -42.87
N SER A 240 9.82 35.80 -44.01
CA SER A 240 9.87 35.12 -45.31
C SER A 240 11.31 34.66 -45.62
N LYS A 241 11.45 33.70 -46.54
CA LYS A 241 12.77 33.21 -46.96
C LYS A 241 13.62 34.32 -47.59
N GLU A 242 12.98 35.26 -48.28
CA GLU A 242 13.61 36.43 -48.91
C GLU A 242 14.14 37.43 -47.88
N GLU A 243 13.41 37.67 -46.78
CA GLU A 243 13.86 38.52 -45.67
C GLU A 243 15.09 37.92 -44.96
N ARG A 244 15.18 36.59 -44.85
CA ARG A 244 16.37 35.91 -44.29
C ARG A 244 17.59 36.05 -45.19
N GLU A 245 17.41 35.96 -46.51
CA GLU A 245 18.50 36.10 -47.49
C GLU A 245 19.01 37.55 -47.58
N GLN A 246 18.14 38.56 -47.40
CA GLN A 246 18.55 39.98 -47.32
C GLN A 246 19.37 40.29 -46.06
N ILE A 247 18.95 39.77 -44.90
CA ILE A 247 19.68 39.95 -43.63
C ILE A 247 21.07 39.29 -43.68
N GLN A 248 21.21 38.20 -44.44
CA GLN A 248 22.49 37.51 -44.61
C GLN A 248 23.44 38.24 -45.57
N LYS A 249 22.91 38.90 -46.63
CA LYS A 249 23.68 39.77 -47.53
C LYS A 249 24.18 41.05 -46.87
N MET A 250 23.43 41.63 -45.94
CA MET A 250 23.87 42.83 -45.18
C MET A 250 25.01 42.55 -44.19
N LYS A 251 25.23 41.29 -43.80
CA LYS A 251 26.31 40.90 -42.86
C LYS A 251 27.61 40.53 -43.57
N SER A 252 27.63 40.42 -44.89
CA SER A 252 28.79 39.95 -45.67
C SER A 252 29.53 41.04 -46.46
N THR A 253 29.17 42.32 -46.32
CA THR A 253 29.95 43.42 -46.90
C THR A 253 31.18 43.72 -46.03
N PRO A 254 32.42 43.62 -46.55
CA PRO A 254 33.61 43.95 -45.79
C PRO A 254 33.65 45.46 -45.53
N LYS A 255 33.96 45.87 -44.30
CA LYS A 255 34.40 47.24 -44.02
C LYS A 255 35.79 47.41 -44.62
N THR A 256 35.92 48.35 -45.56
CA THR A 256 37.19 48.97 -45.93
C THR A 256 37.79 49.75 -44.76
#